data_AF-A0AAD6VUC3-F1
#
_entry.id   AF-A0AAD6VUC3-F1
#
_cell.length_a   1.000
_cell.length_b   1.000
_cell.length_c   1.000
_cell.angle_alpha   90.00
_cell.angle_beta   90.00
_cell.angle_gamma   90.00
#
_symmetry.space_group_name_H-M   'P 1'
#
loop_
_entity.id
_entity.type
_entity.pdbx_description
1 polymer ?
#
loop_
_entity_poly.entity_id
_entity_poly.type
_entity_poly.pdbx_seq_one_letter_code
_entity_poly.pdbx_strand_id
1 'polypeptide(L)' 'WVLSTNDELMFWLPPDNRAGFWFPQNTLIIGGEQTQFSYEHFVHGNDWVKCYSHLTG' A
#
# COMPACT_ATOMS: atom_id res chain seq x y z
N TRP A 1 3.86 -7.64 -5.92
CA TRP A 1 3.27 -7.79 -4.58
C TRP A 1 4.13 -7.02 -3.62
N VAL A 2 3.50 -6.31 -2.67
CA VAL A 2 4.17 -5.78 -1.49
C VAL A 2 4.13 -6.87 -0.42
N LEU A 3 5.27 -7.12 0.22
CA LEU A 3 5.43 -8.12 1.26
C LEU A 3 5.62 -7.44 2.61
N SER A 4 5.15 -8.08 3.68
CA SER A 4 5.51 -7.70 5.04
C SER A 4 6.95 -8.09 5.35
N THR A 5 7.47 -7.68 6.51
CA THR A 5 8.79 -8.11 7.00
C THR A 5 8.87 -9.62 7.27
N ASN A 6 7.73 -10.32 7.28
CA ASN A 6 7.64 -11.77 7.47
C ASN A 6 7.34 -12.52 6.16
N ASP A 7 7.57 -11.89 5.00
CA ASP A 7 7.28 -12.43 3.66
C ASP A 7 5.79 -12.75 3.39
N GLU A 8 4.87 -12.15 4.16
CA GLU A 8 3.44 -12.31 3.93
C GLU A 8 2.97 -11.36 2.81
N LEU A 9 2.12 -11.85 1.91
CA LEU A 9 1.51 -11.04 0.86
C LEU A 9 0.57 -10.01 1.48
N MET A 10 0.90 -8.72 1.36
CA MET A 10 0.03 -7.63 1.79
C MET A 10 -0.98 -7.26 0.70
N PHE A 11 -0.47 -6.78 -0.44
CA PHE A 11 -1.32 -6.40 -1.57
C PHE A 11 -0.54 -6.37 -2.89
N TRP A 12 -1.28 -6.38 -3.99
CA TRP A 12 -0.71 -6.22 -5.31
C TRP A 12 -0.65 -4.74 -5.70
N LEU A 13 0.46 -4.35 -6.34
CA LEU A 13 0.64 -3.01 -6.90
C LEU A 13 0.80 -3.11 -8.43
N PRO A 14 0.03 -2.31 -9.20
CA PRO A 14 0.22 -2.21 -10.64
C PRO A 14 1.66 -1.83 -10.99
N PRO A 15 2.25 -2.37 -12.08
CA PRO A 15 3.62 -2.06 -12.48
C PRO A 15 3.92 -0.56 -12.55
N ASP A 16 2.99 0.22 -13.12
CA ASP A 16 3.15 1.66 -13.35
C ASP A 16 3.28 2.45 -12.04
N ASN A 17 2.61 2.00 -10.98
CA ASN A 17 2.65 2.64 -9.67
C ASN A 17 3.89 2.29 -8.85
N ARG A 18 4.68 1.29 -9.25
CA ARG A 18 5.84 0.81 -8.45
C ARG A 18 6.94 1.84 -8.33
N ALA A 19 7.20 2.60 -9.39
CA ALA A 19 8.30 3.56 -9.41
C ALA A 19 8.05 4.77 -8.49
N GLY A 20 6.79 5.19 -8.36
CA GLY A 20 6.37 6.30 -7.50
C GLY A 20 5.77 5.87 -6.17
N PHE A 21 5.92 4.61 -5.77
CA PHE A 21 5.25 4.06 -4.61
C PHE A 21 5.82 4.56 -3.29
N TRP A 22 5.05 5.37 -2.57
CA TRP A 22 5.43 5.91 -1.27
C TRP A 22 5.01 4.98 -0.12
N PHE A 23 6.01 4.54 0.64
CA PHE A 23 5.83 3.89 1.93
C PHE A 23 6.15 4.89 3.05
N PRO A 24 5.53 4.78 4.25
CA PRO A 24 5.90 5.62 5.39
C PRO A 24 7.37 5.52 5.79
N GLN A 25 8.04 4.44 5.37
CA GLN A 25 9.47 4.22 5.57
C GLN A 25 10.34 4.98 4.54
N ASN A 26 9.75 5.55 3.49
CA ASN A 26 10.46 6.29 2.46
C ASN A 26 10.59 7.75 2.88
N THR A 27 11.82 8.24 3.00
CA THR A 27 12.10 9.65 3.32
C THR A 27 11.76 10.60 2.16
N LEU A 28 11.92 10.15 0.92
CA LEU A 28 11.68 10.95 -0.28
C LEU A 28 11.46 10.06 -1.51
N ILE A 29 10.52 10.44 -2.38
CA ILE A 29 10.40 9.90 -3.74
C ILE A 29 10.72 11.00 -4.73
N ILE A 30 11.75 10.77 -5.55
CA ILE A 30 12.24 11.71 -6.56
C ILE A 30 11.82 11.21 -7.94
N GLY A 31 10.87 11.89 -8.56
CA GLY A 31 10.36 11.58 -9.91
C GLY A 31 9.18 10.60 -9.93
N GLY A 32 8.45 10.60 -11.06
CA GLY A 32 7.23 9.81 -11.25
C GLY A 32 5.98 10.42 -10.60
N GLU A 33 4.80 9.90 -10.97
CA GLU A 33 3.57 10.21 -10.24
C GLU A 33 3.59 9.49 -8.88
N GLN A 34 3.49 10.26 -7.80
CA GLN A 34 3.48 9.67 -6.46
C GLN A 34 2.21 8.86 -6.23
N THR A 35 2.39 7.59 -5.91
CA THR A 35 1.31 6.72 -5.44
C THR A 35 1.45 6.55 -3.94
N GLN A 36 0.57 7.21 -3.18
CA GLN A 36 0.51 7.09 -1.72
C GLN A 36 -0.73 6.29 -1.32
N PHE A 37 -0.56 5.31 -0.43
CA PHE A 37 -1.68 4.68 0.26
C PHE A 37 -1.87 5.28 1.64
N SER A 38 -3.14 5.43 2.03
CA SER A 38 -3.49 5.61 3.44
C SER A 38 -3.42 4.26 4.13
N TYR A 39 -2.69 4.22 5.25
CA TYR A 39 -2.58 3.03 6.11
C TYR A 39 -3.52 3.10 7.32
N GLU A 40 -4.32 4.16 7.44
CA GLU A 40 -5.16 4.44 8.61
C GLU A 40 -6.12 3.29 8.96
N HIS A 41 -6.60 2.57 7.94
CA HIS A 41 -7.51 1.43 8.07
C HIS A 41 -6.92 0.15 7.49
N PHE A 42 -5.58 0.06 7.42
CA PHE A 42 -4.92 -1.10 6.87
C PHE A 42 -5.08 -2.31 7.80
N VAL A 43 -5.65 -3.38 7.28
CA VAL A 43 -5.77 -4.67 7.97
C VAL A 43 -5.01 -5.76 7.23
N HIS A 44 -4.53 -6.77 7.96
CA HIS A 44 -3.67 -7.82 7.45
C HIS A 44 -4.37 -9.19 7.36
N GLY A 45 -3.86 -10.08 6.52
CA GLY A 45 -4.37 -11.45 6.37
C GLY A 45 -5.74 -11.50 5.69
N ASN A 46 -6.61 -12.41 6.16
CA ASN A 46 -7.93 -12.67 5.54
C ASN A 46 -8.91 -11.49 5.65
N ASP A 47 -8.61 -10.52 6.51
CA ASP A 47 -9.47 -9.38 6.76
C ASP A 47 -9.28 -8.24 5.75
N TRP A 48 -8.35 -8.36 4.79
CA TRP A 48 -7.98 -7.32 3.80
C TRP A 48 -9.17 -6.60 3.14
N VAL A 49 -10.32 -7.26 2.97
CA VAL A 49 -11.54 -6.66 2.41
C VAL A 49 -12.07 -5.50 3.25
N LYS A 50 -11.78 -5.48 4.55
CA LYS A 50 -12.17 -4.41 5.47
C LYS A 50 -11.37 -3.12 5.24
N CYS A 51 -10.24 -3.14 4.52
CA CYS A 51 -9.52 -1.91 4.14
C CYS A 51 -10.40 -0.94 3.33
N TYR A 52 -11.38 -1.44 2.57
CA TYR A 52 -12.24 -0.63 1.71
C TYR A 52 -13.52 -0.13 2.38
N SER A 53 -13.92 -0.70 3.52
CA SER A 53 -15.22 -0.42 4.13
C SER A 53 -15.36 1.00 4.68
N HIS A 54 -14.24 1.72 4.83
CA HIS A 54 -14.21 3.08 5.36
C HIS A 54 -14.23 4.16 4.26
N LEU A 55 -14.26 3.77 2.98
CA LEU A 55 -14.39 4.70 1.84
C LEU A 55 -15.86 5.04 1.51
N THR A 56 -16.83 4.47 2.22
CA THR A 56 -18.28 4.65 1.99
C THR A 56 -19.02 5.40 3.11
N GLY A 57 -18.32 6.26 3.86
CA GLY A 57 -18.92 7.16 4.86
C GLY A 57 -19.24 8.53 4.29
#